data_AF-A0A538GB45-F1
#
_entry.id   AF-A0A538GB45-F1
#
_cell.length_a   1.000
_cell.length_b   1.000
_cell.length_c   1.000
_cell.angle_alpha   90.00
_cell.angle_beta   90.00
_cell.angle_gamma   90.00
#
_symmetry.space_group_name_H-M   'P 1'
#
loop_
_entity.id
_entity.type
_entity.pdbx_description
1 polymer ?
#
loop_
_entity_poly.entity_id
_entity_poly.type
_entity_poly.pdbx_seq_one_letter_code
_entity_poly.pdbx_strand_id
1 'polypeptide(L)'
;MSVREISGDATRAGDWALVRLRLHGDRILAADADGLERSLVGLTLLEAAAVRGAPLAVEALASALGQEFVAEPRAGRVAVAMSGGVDSAVALLRAAPNAIGVTLRLWQDPAGPSAERACCSAEAVAAARATCHELGLPHVTLDLRQDFRSTVVAPFVAGYEAGETPNPCTTCNGSFRFDRLVAFATAAGADVLWTGHYARIVERDGRRLIARAADAGKDQSYMLATLSPHMLDRIAFPLGGQTKEETRAEAARANLAAARRRESQEACFLAGDDYRRFLERQRLPAEQGEIRDQQGRALGRHQGYWRFTPGQRRGLRVGTGTPLYVLHTERATNTVVVGPRAALATRRVEATGRLYVDVERAQAKLRYRSAPVAARVRPSERGFSLELEEPVEAVARGQIAALYDDDAVVGAGVVSAVG
;
A
#
# COMPACT_ATOMS: atom_id res chain seq x y z
N MET A 1 24.83 20.61 18.26
CA MET A 1 24.74 19.28 17.61
C MET A 1 26.15 18.79 17.30
N SER A 2 26.43 17.50 17.49
CA SER A 2 27.73 16.91 17.12
C SER A 2 27.88 16.82 15.59
N VAL A 3 29.14 16.86 15.14
CA VAL A 3 29.47 16.53 13.74
C VAL A 3 29.26 15.03 13.55
N ARG A 4 28.63 14.64 12.45
CA ARG A 4 28.32 13.23 12.12
C ARG A 4 28.62 12.93 10.66
N GLU A 5 28.81 11.66 10.35
CA GLU A 5 29.08 11.19 8.99
C GLU A 5 27.95 10.25 8.55
N ILE A 6 27.42 10.50 7.36
CA ILE A 6 26.46 9.62 6.70
C ILE A 6 27.03 9.20 5.35
N SER A 7 26.64 8.01 4.89
CA SER A 7 27.06 7.53 3.59
C SER A 7 25.99 6.69 2.94
N GLY A 8 25.99 6.63 1.61
CA GLY A 8 25.05 5.83 0.85
C GLY A 8 25.69 5.36 -0.43
N ASP A 9 25.34 4.15 -0.83
CA ASP A 9 25.83 3.50 -2.03
C ASP A 9 24.68 3.21 -3.01
N ALA A 10 25.06 3.02 -4.27
CA ALA A 10 24.17 2.51 -5.30
C ALA A 10 24.96 1.60 -6.23
N THR A 11 24.35 0.47 -6.61
CA THR A 11 24.97 -0.52 -7.49
C THR A 11 23.97 -0.96 -8.54
N ARG A 12 24.38 -0.96 -9.82
CA ARG A 12 23.56 -1.44 -10.92
C ARG A 12 24.43 -2.06 -12.00
N ALA A 13 24.12 -3.29 -12.40
CA ALA A 13 24.79 -4.01 -13.49
C ALA A 13 26.34 -4.07 -13.40
N GLY A 14 26.90 -4.06 -12.18
CA GLY A 14 28.35 -4.11 -11.94
C GLY A 14 29.00 -2.74 -11.73
N ASP A 15 28.31 -1.66 -12.07
CA ASP A 15 28.73 -0.29 -11.74
C ASP A 15 28.27 0.07 -10.33
N TRP A 16 29.03 0.95 -9.67
CA TRP A 16 28.71 1.45 -8.33
C TRP A 16 29.03 2.93 -8.18
N ALA A 17 28.37 3.58 -7.21
CA ALA A 17 28.69 4.91 -6.73
C ALA A 17 28.59 4.93 -5.20
N LEU A 18 29.37 5.81 -4.57
CA LEU A 18 29.35 6.04 -3.13
C LEU A 18 29.31 7.54 -2.88
N VAL A 19 28.49 7.94 -1.92
CA VAL A 19 28.44 9.29 -1.41
C VAL A 19 28.75 9.24 0.09
N ARG A 20 29.66 10.09 0.56
CA ARG A 20 29.95 10.30 1.99
C ARG A 20 29.80 11.77 2.32
N LEU A 21 29.03 12.08 3.36
CA LEU A 21 28.75 13.45 3.80
C LEU A 21 29.10 13.61 5.27
N ARG A 22 29.81 14.68 5.60
CA ARG A 22 30.04 15.09 6.99
C ARG A 22 29.13 16.26 7.31
N LEU A 23 28.29 16.13 8.32
CA LEU A 23 27.19 17.04 8.63
C LEU A 23 27.38 17.77 9.96
N HIS A 24 26.82 18.98 10.05
CA HIS A 24 26.53 19.67 11.30
C HIS A 24 25.11 20.23 11.25
N GLY A 25 24.21 19.63 12.03
CA GLY A 25 22.77 19.90 11.87
C GLY A 25 22.26 19.33 10.55
N ASP A 26 21.66 20.17 9.71
CA ASP A 26 21.24 19.84 8.35
C ASP A 26 22.23 20.31 7.28
N ARG A 27 23.37 20.93 7.68
CA ARG A 27 24.37 21.46 6.74
C ARG A 27 25.51 20.49 6.46
N ILE A 28 25.91 20.42 5.21
CA ILE A 28 27.01 19.59 4.71
C ILE A 28 28.33 20.35 4.86
N LEU A 29 29.23 19.88 5.72
CA LEU A 29 30.56 20.44 5.96
C LEU A 29 31.61 19.90 4.98
N ALA A 30 31.47 18.65 4.56
CA ALA A 30 32.35 17.99 3.59
C ALA A 30 31.54 16.94 2.83
N ALA A 31 31.89 16.72 1.57
CA ALA A 31 31.23 15.75 0.70
C ALA A 31 32.25 15.07 -0.23
N ASP A 32 32.18 13.75 -0.29
CA ASP A 32 32.75 12.91 -1.34
C ASP A 32 31.55 12.38 -2.15
N ALA A 33 31.34 12.89 -3.36
CA ALA A 33 30.08 12.72 -4.10
C ALA A 33 30.27 12.93 -5.61
N ASP A 34 31.16 12.14 -6.20
CA ASP A 34 31.46 12.20 -7.64
C ASP A 34 30.23 11.92 -8.51
N GLY A 35 30.18 12.58 -9.67
CA GLY A 35 29.09 12.43 -10.64
C GLY A 35 27.87 13.31 -10.41
N LEU A 36 27.88 14.20 -9.41
CA LEU A 36 26.85 15.23 -9.21
C LEU A 36 27.15 16.51 -10.00
N GLU A 37 26.10 17.25 -10.38
CA GLU A 37 26.22 18.47 -11.21
C GLU A 37 26.85 19.66 -10.46
N ARG A 38 26.94 19.61 -9.14
CA ARG A 38 27.56 20.66 -8.30
C ARG A 38 28.06 20.10 -6.98
N SER A 39 28.97 20.85 -6.34
CA SER A 39 29.40 20.58 -4.97
C SER A 39 28.23 20.67 -3.98
N LEU A 40 28.24 19.75 -3.02
CA LEU A 40 27.28 19.69 -1.92
C LEU A 40 27.75 20.47 -0.68
N VAL A 41 29.02 20.87 -0.61
CA VAL A 41 29.58 21.55 0.56
C VAL A 41 28.87 22.89 0.77
N GLY A 42 28.42 23.13 2.00
CA GLY A 42 27.68 24.32 2.42
C GLY A 42 26.16 24.24 2.23
N LEU A 43 25.67 23.28 1.44
CA LEU A 43 24.24 23.05 1.25
C LEU A 43 23.59 22.45 2.50
N THR A 44 22.30 22.72 2.67
CA THR A 44 21.41 21.95 3.55
C THR A 44 21.08 20.60 2.92
N LEU A 45 20.59 19.63 3.72
CA LEU A 45 20.11 18.34 3.20
C LEU A 45 18.97 18.54 2.18
N LEU A 46 18.12 19.54 2.41
CA LEU A 46 17.03 19.88 1.50
C LEU A 46 17.54 20.36 0.15
N GLU A 47 18.52 21.27 0.13
CA GLU A 47 19.13 21.75 -1.10
C GLU A 47 19.90 20.63 -1.83
N ALA A 48 20.61 19.79 -1.08
CA ALA A 48 21.32 18.63 -1.62
C ALA A 48 20.36 17.63 -2.28
N ALA A 49 19.17 17.42 -1.73
CA ALA A 49 18.15 16.52 -2.28
C ALA A 49 17.62 16.95 -3.66
N ALA A 50 17.79 18.22 -4.05
CA ALA A 50 17.44 18.75 -5.37
C ALA A 50 18.60 18.68 -6.38
N VAL A 51 19.81 18.30 -5.94
CA VAL A 51 20.99 18.21 -6.82
C VAL A 51 20.86 17.02 -7.76
N ARG A 52 21.06 17.30 -9.04
CA ARG A 52 21.04 16.32 -10.13
C ARG A 52 22.45 15.80 -10.42
N GLY A 53 22.55 14.81 -11.29
CA GLY A 53 23.81 14.18 -11.64
C GLY A 53 23.61 12.86 -12.36
N ALA A 54 24.70 12.10 -12.47
CA ALA A 54 24.68 10.74 -12.98
C ALA A 54 23.71 9.86 -12.15
N PRO A 55 22.93 8.96 -12.78
CA PRO A 55 21.89 8.19 -12.10
C PRO A 55 22.36 7.45 -10.83
N LEU A 56 23.53 6.82 -10.87
CA LEU A 56 24.11 6.09 -9.73
C LEU A 56 24.56 7.04 -8.61
N ALA A 57 25.22 8.15 -8.95
CA ALA A 57 25.65 9.16 -7.98
C ALA A 57 24.46 9.75 -7.21
N VAL A 58 23.38 10.08 -7.94
CA VAL A 58 22.15 10.60 -7.37
C VAL A 58 21.43 9.54 -6.52
N GLU A 59 21.48 8.27 -6.91
CA GLU A 59 20.93 7.18 -6.08
C GLU A 59 21.71 6.97 -4.79
N ALA A 60 23.04 7.01 -4.85
CA ALA A 60 23.91 6.95 -3.68
C ALA A 60 23.67 8.14 -2.74
N LEU A 61 23.52 9.35 -3.29
CA LEU A 61 23.15 10.54 -2.52
C LEU A 61 21.77 10.35 -1.84
N ALA A 62 20.76 9.91 -2.58
CA ALA A 62 19.43 9.69 -2.02
C ALA A 62 19.44 8.62 -0.90
N SER A 63 20.26 7.59 -1.03
CA SER A 63 20.49 6.55 -0.02
C SER A 63 21.16 7.12 1.25
N ALA A 64 22.14 8.01 1.08
CA ALA A 64 22.79 8.71 2.20
C ALA A 64 21.79 9.62 2.93
N LEU A 65 21.10 10.49 2.19
CA LEU A 65 20.16 11.47 2.75
C LEU A 65 18.99 10.80 3.48
N GLY A 66 18.46 9.69 2.95
CA GLY A 66 17.30 8.99 3.51
C GLY A 66 17.47 8.46 4.93
N GLN A 67 18.70 8.32 5.42
CA GLN A 67 18.98 7.81 6.76
C GLN A 67 18.68 8.84 7.86
N GLU A 68 18.88 10.13 7.58
CA GLU A 68 18.77 11.19 8.59
C GLU A 68 18.17 12.49 8.05
N PHE A 69 17.33 12.40 7.02
CA PHE A 69 16.77 13.59 6.39
C PHE A 69 15.94 14.42 7.37
N VAL A 70 16.37 15.65 7.58
CA VAL A 70 15.67 16.67 8.36
C VAL A 70 15.75 18.01 7.63
N ALA A 71 14.71 18.83 7.78
CA ALA A 71 14.71 20.19 7.26
C ALA A 71 13.90 21.12 8.19
N GLU A 72 14.35 22.37 8.30
CA GLU A 72 13.66 23.38 9.10
C GLU A 72 12.19 23.55 8.67
N PRO A 73 11.22 23.58 9.61
CA PRO A 73 9.81 23.77 9.29
C PRO A 73 9.54 25.00 8.44
N ARG A 74 8.67 24.87 7.43
CA ARG A 74 8.25 26.00 6.59
C ARG A 74 6.77 25.90 6.26
N ALA A 75 6.04 26.97 6.59
CA ALA A 75 4.63 27.09 6.23
C ALA A 75 4.42 26.95 4.71
N GLY A 76 3.40 26.18 4.33
CA GLY A 76 3.06 25.85 2.96
C GLY A 76 3.92 24.75 2.33
N ARG A 77 4.86 24.14 3.07
CA ARG A 77 5.65 23.02 2.53
C ARG A 77 4.83 21.75 2.51
N VAL A 78 4.94 21.02 1.39
CA VAL A 78 4.19 19.79 1.14
C VAL A 78 5.16 18.64 0.91
N ALA A 79 5.04 17.56 1.70
CA ALA A 79 5.69 16.30 1.36
C ALA A 79 4.78 15.54 0.39
N VAL A 80 5.31 15.04 -0.73
CA VAL A 80 4.52 14.31 -1.73
C VAL A 80 5.01 12.88 -1.83
N ALA A 81 4.13 11.91 -1.55
CA ALA A 81 4.46 10.50 -1.71
C ALA A 81 4.52 10.12 -3.20
N MET A 82 5.73 9.79 -3.67
CA MET A 82 6.04 9.53 -5.07
C MET A 82 6.15 8.04 -5.34
N SER A 83 5.28 7.52 -6.22
CA SER A 83 5.31 6.12 -6.69
C SER A 83 5.99 5.93 -8.05
N GLY A 84 6.40 7.04 -8.70
CA GLY A 84 6.93 7.03 -10.06
C GLY A 84 5.86 6.88 -11.15
N GLY A 85 4.58 6.90 -10.76
CA GLY A 85 3.42 6.92 -11.64
C GLY A 85 2.85 8.32 -11.87
N VAL A 86 1.96 8.41 -12.86
CA VAL A 86 1.33 9.68 -13.30
C VAL A 86 0.59 10.42 -12.18
N ASP A 87 -0.09 9.69 -11.29
CA ASP A 87 -0.91 10.32 -10.23
C ASP A 87 -0.05 11.07 -9.22
N SER A 88 1.03 10.44 -8.73
CA SER A 88 1.96 11.13 -7.83
C SER A 88 2.71 12.27 -8.52
N ALA A 89 2.98 12.16 -9.82
CA ALA A 89 3.64 13.22 -10.59
C ALA A 89 2.74 14.46 -10.71
N VAL A 90 1.43 14.29 -10.95
CA VAL A 90 0.48 15.41 -10.97
C VAL A 90 0.29 16.01 -9.56
N ALA A 91 0.23 15.17 -8.52
CA ALA A 91 0.20 15.66 -7.14
C ALA A 91 1.44 16.52 -6.82
N LEU A 92 2.62 16.11 -7.28
CA LEU A 92 3.86 16.86 -7.13
C LEU A 92 3.83 18.18 -7.88
N LEU A 93 3.40 18.16 -9.15
CA LEU A 93 3.27 19.35 -9.99
C LEU A 93 2.41 20.42 -9.31
N ARG A 94 1.28 20.02 -8.70
CA ARG A 94 0.37 20.93 -7.99
C ARG A 94 0.93 21.49 -6.69
N ALA A 95 1.82 20.75 -6.04
CA ALA A 95 2.47 21.16 -4.79
C ALA A 95 3.71 22.04 -5.02
N ALA A 96 4.20 22.11 -6.26
CA ALA A 96 5.31 22.99 -6.63
C ALA A 96 4.96 24.47 -6.39
N PRO A 97 5.93 25.33 -6.02
CA PRO A 97 7.36 25.05 -5.85
C PRO A 97 7.73 24.57 -4.43
N ASN A 98 6.78 24.42 -3.51
CA ASN A 98 7.06 24.14 -2.09
C ASN A 98 7.10 22.64 -1.74
N ALA A 99 7.23 21.78 -2.75
CA ALA A 99 7.12 20.34 -2.58
C ALA A 99 8.46 19.66 -2.28
N ILE A 100 8.40 18.58 -1.50
CA ILE A 100 9.48 17.60 -1.35
C ILE A 100 8.93 16.25 -1.76
N GLY A 101 9.51 15.63 -2.78
CA GLY A 101 9.16 14.26 -3.16
C GLY A 101 9.76 13.25 -2.19
N VAL A 102 8.98 12.24 -1.80
CA VAL A 102 9.48 11.10 -1.00
C VAL A 102 9.04 9.79 -1.60
N THR A 103 9.97 8.84 -1.73
CA THR A 103 9.66 7.48 -2.17
C THR A 103 10.10 6.47 -1.13
N LEU A 104 9.26 5.47 -0.88
CA LEU A 104 9.62 4.33 -0.03
C LEU A 104 10.22 3.22 -0.89
N ARG A 105 11.45 2.81 -0.60
CA ARG A 105 12.06 1.61 -1.16
C ARG A 105 11.66 0.42 -0.28
N LEU A 106 10.82 -0.46 -0.81
CA LEU A 106 10.25 -1.59 -0.08
C LEU A 106 10.87 -2.91 -0.53
N TRP A 107 10.79 -3.94 0.32
CA TRP A 107 11.35 -5.24 -0.01
C TRP A 107 10.61 -5.88 -1.19
N GLN A 108 11.38 -6.52 -2.05
CA GLN A 108 10.91 -7.28 -3.20
C GLN A 108 11.51 -8.68 -3.12
N ASP A 109 10.76 -9.67 -3.57
CA ASP A 109 11.23 -11.06 -3.64
C ASP A 109 12.38 -11.17 -4.65
N PRO A 110 13.62 -11.47 -4.21
CA PRO A 110 14.77 -11.58 -5.10
C PRO A 110 14.63 -12.71 -6.13
N ALA A 111 13.79 -13.70 -5.84
CA ALA A 111 13.50 -14.83 -6.71
C ALA A 111 12.13 -14.69 -7.43
N GLY A 112 11.46 -13.55 -7.28
CA GLY A 112 10.21 -13.23 -7.96
C GLY A 112 10.40 -12.84 -9.43
N PRO A 113 9.30 -12.71 -10.21
CA PRO A 113 9.38 -12.18 -11.57
C PRO A 113 9.92 -10.74 -11.56
N SER A 114 10.44 -10.29 -12.71
CA SER A 114 11.13 -9.00 -12.88
C SER A 114 10.55 -7.85 -12.03
N ALA A 115 11.43 -7.25 -11.22
CA ALA A 115 11.16 -6.15 -10.30
C ALA A 115 10.46 -4.94 -10.94
N GLU A 116 10.56 -4.79 -12.26
CA GLU A 116 10.02 -3.66 -13.04
C GLU A 116 8.49 -3.47 -12.92
N ARG A 117 7.74 -4.48 -12.45
CA ARG A 117 6.27 -4.41 -12.34
C ARG A 117 5.77 -3.81 -11.03
N ALA A 118 6.63 -3.65 -10.02
CA ALA A 118 6.24 -3.16 -8.70
C ALA A 118 6.38 -1.64 -8.58
N CYS A 119 5.40 -0.97 -7.96
CA CYS A 119 5.45 0.49 -7.74
C CYS A 119 6.60 0.98 -6.84
N CYS A 120 7.30 0.07 -6.15
CA CYS A 120 8.47 0.37 -5.32
C CYS A 120 9.75 -0.26 -5.86
N SER A 121 9.81 -0.56 -7.17
CA SER A 121 11.03 -1.04 -7.83
C SER A 121 12.12 0.02 -7.90
N ALA A 122 13.36 -0.41 -8.15
CA ALA A 122 14.46 0.51 -8.38
C ALA A 122 14.16 1.48 -9.53
N GLU A 123 13.52 1.02 -10.62
CA GLU A 123 13.11 1.87 -11.74
C GLU A 123 11.99 2.84 -11.36
N ALA A 124 11.05 2.43 -10.49
CA ALA A 124 9.99 3.30 -9.99
C ALA A 124 10.56 4.41 -9.09
N VAL A 125 11.50 4.06 -8.19
CA VAL A 125 12.23 5.01 -7.33
C VAL A 125 13.04 6.00 -8.18
N ALA A 126 13.81 5.50 -9.15
CA ALA A 126 14.61 6.34 -10.03
C ALA A 126 13.74 7.32 -10.83
N ALA A 127 12.56 6.89 -11.29
CA ALA A 127 11.67 7.76 -12.04
C ALA A 127 10.91 8.77 -11.19
N ALA A 128 10.50 8.39 -9.97
CA ALA A 128 9.97 9.31 -8.99
C ALA A 128 10.97 10.45 -8.74
N ARG A 129 12.24 10.10 -8.55
CA ARG A 129 13.34 11.05 -8.36
C ARG A 129 13.55 11.94 -9.58
N ALA A 130 13.65 11.34 -10.77
CA ALA A 130 13.81 12.07 -12.02
C ALA A 130 12.67 13.09 -12.22
N THR A 131 11.42 12.70 -11.94
CA THR A 131 10.26 13.61 -12.01
C THR A 131 10.42 14.82 -11.08
N CYS A 132 10.93 14.61 -9.86
CA CYS A 132 11.17 15.72 -8.92
C CYS A 132 12.27 16.65 -9.45
N HIS A 133 13.38 16.07 -9.90
CA HIS A 133 14.55 16.79 -10.41
C HIS A 133 14.27 17.56 -11.71
N GLU A 134 13.44 17.02 -12.59
CA GLU A 134 12.92 17.71 -13.80
C GLU A 134 12.14 18.99 -13.44
N LEU A 135 11.43 18.97 -12.32
CA LEU A 135 10.70 20.13 -11.78
C LEU A 135 11.56 21.02 -10.86
N GLY A 136 12.85 20.71 -10.68
CA GLY A 136 13.74 21.43 -9.77
C GLY A 136 13.41 21.22 -8.28
N LEU A 137 12.70 20.14 -7.94
CA LEU A 137 12.24 19.83 -6.59
C LEU A 137 13.13 18.78 -5.92
N PRO A 138 13.31 18.86 -4.58
CA PRO A 138 14.05 17.86 -3.82
C PRO A 138 13.35 16.51 -3.78
N HIS A 139 14.13 15.43 -3.75
CA HIS A 139 13.63 14.07 -3.58
C HIS A 139 14.41 13.30 -2.51
N VAL A 140 13.69 12.54 -1.68
CA VAL A 140 14.27 11.65 -0.66
C VAL A 140 13.77 10.22 -0.88
N THR A 141 14.67 9.25 -0.72
CA THR A 141 14.31 7.83 -0.72
C THR A 141 14.46 7.28 0.69
N LEU A 142 13.40 6.70 1.25
CA LEU A 142 13.46 6.00 2.53
C LEU A 142 13.62 4.50 2.28
N ASP A 143 14.75 3.93 2.70
CA ASP A 143 14.96 2.49 2.64
C ASP A 143 14.24 1.80 3.81
N LEU A 144 13.13 1.15 3.50
CA LEU A 144 12.30 0.45 4.48
C LEU A 144 12.18 -1.04 4.13
N ARG A 145 13.14 -1.60 3.40
CA ARG A 145 13.08 -2.99 2.95
C ARG A 145 12.93 -3.97 4.11
N GLN A 146 13.79 -3.86 5.12
CA GLN A 146 13.78 -4.75 6.28
C GLN A 146 12.48 -4.60 7.09
N ASP A 147 12.09 -3.36 7.39
CA ASP A 147 10.87 -3.04 8.13
C ASP A 147 9.61 -3.52 7.41
N PHE A 148 9.55 -3.36 6.08
CA PHE A 148 8.44 -3.85 5.27
C PHE A 148 8.37 -5.38 5.27
N ARG A 149 9.52 -6.05 5.17
CA ARG A 149 9.57 -7.51 5.21
C ARG A 149 9.05 -8.05 6.53
N SER A 150 9.47 -7.48 7.66
CA SER A 150 9.03 -7.92 8.99
C SER A 150 7.58 -7.56 9.30
N THR A 151 7.11 -6.40 8.85
CA THR A 151 5.79 -5.86 9.24
C THR A 151 4.66 -6.27 8.29
N VAL A 152 4.95 -6.50 7.02
CA VAL A 152 3.93 -6.79 5.99
C VAL A 152 4.11 -8.17 5.39
N VAL A 153 5.31 -8.51 4.95
CA VAL A 153 5.54 -9.76 4.20
C VAL A 153 5.49 -10.98 5.13
N ALA A 154 6.21 -10.96 6.25
CA ALA A 154 6.23 -12.08 7.18
C ALA A 154 4.84 -12.39 7.77
N PRO A 155 4.03 -11.40 8.22
CA PRO A 155 2.66 -11.65 8.67
C PRO A 155 1.74 -12.18 7.57
N PHE A 156 1.93 -11.73 6.32
CA PHE A 156 1.19 -12.28 5.18
C PHE A 156 1.47 -13.78 4.99
N VAL A 157 2.75 -14.16 5.04
CA VAL A 157 3.17 -15.57 4.95
C VAL A 157 2.62 -16.39 6.12
N ALA A 158 2.73 -15.87 7.35
CA ALA A 158 2.23 -16.52 8.56
C ALA A 158 0.70 -16.68 8.56
N GLY A 159 -0.05 -15.72 8.03
CA GLY A 159 -1.51 -15.81 7.90
C GLY A 159 -1.93 -16.96 6.98
N TYR A 160 -1.24 -17.16 5.85
CA TYR A 160 -1.47 -18.32 5.00
C TYR A 160 -1.08 -19.63 5.68
N GLU A 161 0.01 -19.65 6.45
CA GLU A 161 0.39 -20.78 7.29
C GLU A 161 -0.63 -21.06 8.41
N ALA A 162 -1.44 -20.07 8.80
CA ALA A 162 -2.52 -20.22 9.78
C ALA A 162 -3.86 -20.66 9.13
N GLY A 163 -3.95 -20.77 7.80
CA GLY A 163 -5.21 -21.07 7.10
C GLY A 163 -6.10 -19.86 6.85
N GLU A 164 -5.53 -18.65 6.92
CA GLU A 164 -6.24 -17.40 6.64
C GLU A 164 -5.99 -16.93 5.19
N THR A 165 -6.70 -15.88 4.77
CA THR A 165 -6.45 -15.19 3.48
C THR A 165 -6.17 -13.71 3.72
N PRO A 166 -4.98 -13.38 4.25
CA PRO A 166 -4.64 -12.02 4.65
C PRO A 166 -4.58 -11.08 3.43
N ASN A 167 -5.06 -9.85 3.61
CA ASN A 167 -4.84 -8.77 2.67
C ASN A 167 -3.63 -7.92 3.12
N PRO A 168 -2.47 -8.02 2.46
CA PRO A 168 -1.26 -7.32 2.90
C PRO A 168 -1.38 -5.80 2.75
N CYS A 169 -2.29 -5.32 1.89
CA CYS A 169 -2.52 -3.90 1.71
C CYS A 169 -3.19 -3.26 2.92
N THR A 170 -3.92 -4.02 3.74
CA THR A 170 -4.55 -3.49 4.97
C THR A 170 -3.50 -3.02 5.95
N THR A 171 -2.49 -3.86 6.23
CA THR A 171 -1.37 -3.50 7.11
C THR A 171 -0.46 -2.47 6.46
N CYS A 172 -0.19 -2.63 5.16
CA CYS A 172 0.68 -1.71 4.43
C CYS A 172 0.12 -0.28 4.38
N ASN A 173 -1.13 -0.10 3.95
CA ASN A 173 -1.74 1.23 3.84
C ASN A 173 -2.29 1.74 5.17
N GLY A 174 -2.63 0.87 6.11
CA GLY A 174 -3.14 1.27 7.43
C GLY A 174 -2.05 1.88 8.30
N SER A 175 -1.13 1.07 8.81
CA SER A 175 -0.16 1.48 9.84
C SER A 175 1.30 1.52 9.38
N PHE A 176 1.64 0.97 8.22
CA PHE A 176 3.05 0.97 7.80
C PHE A 176 3.41 2.19 6.95
N ARG A 177 2.80 2.32 5.77
CA ARG A 177 3.18 3.31 4.75
C ARG A 177 2.87 4.72 5.20
N PHE A 178 1.65 4.96 5.67
CA PHE A 178 1.22 6.29 6.05
C PHE A 178 1.93 6.79 7.31
N ASP A 179 2.15 5.94 8.31
CA ASP A 179 2.92 6.32 9.51
C ASP A 179 4.33 6.79 9.14
N ARG A 180 5.02 6.04 8.26
CA ARG A 180 6.37 6.40 7.79
C ARG A 180 6.37 7.67 6.96
N LEU A 181 5.38 7.87 6.09
CA LEU A 181 5.27 9.08 5.27
C LEU A 181 4.91 10.32 6.08
N VAL A 182 4.03 10.19 7.08
CA VAL A 182 3.67 11.29 7.99
C VAL A 182 4.85 11.64 8.88
N ALA A 183 5.56 10.64 9.42
CA ALA A 183 6.79 10.86 10.17
C ALA A 183 7.85 11.59 9.32
N PHE A 184 8.03 11.18 8.07
CA PHE A 184 8.89 11.89 7.13
C PHE A 184 8.42 13.32 6.87
N ALA A 185 7.12 13.55 6.64
CA ALA A 185 6.59 14.89 6.40
C ALA A 185 6.92 15.82 7.58
N THR A 186 6.79 15.33 8.82
CA THR A 186 7.21 16.06 10.03
C THR A 186 8.71 16.34 10.05
N ALA A 187 9.56 15.34 9.81
CA ALA A 187 11.02 15.50 9.80
C ALA A 187 11.51 16.45 8.69
N ALA A 188 10.84 16.44 7.54
CA ALA A 188 11.09 17.31 6.41
C ALA A 188 10.50 18.72 6.59
N GLY A 189 9.93 19.03 7.77
CA GLY A 189 9.36 20.34 8.08
C GLY A 189 8.16 20.71 7.21
N ALA A 190 7.43 19.71 6.69
CA ALA A 190 6.23 19.89 5.88
C ALA A 190 4.96 19.93 6.74
N ASP A 191 4.00 20.76 6.34
CA ASP A 191 2.72 20.90 7.05
C ASP A 191 1.79 19.71 6.77
N VAL A 192 1.87 19.20 5.54
CA VAL A 192 0.94 18.20 5.02
C VAL A 192 1.63 17.20 4.09
N LEU A 193 1.19 15.96 4.18
CA LEU A 193 1.51 14.88 3.25
C LEU A 193 0.46 14.81 2.14
N TRP A 194 0.88 14.94 0.89
CA TRP A 194 0.04 14.67 -0.27
C TRP A 194 0.34 13.29 -0.83
N THR A 195 -0.70 12.60 -1.28
CA THR A 195 -0.56 11.35 -2.03
C THR A 195 -1.42 11.38 -3.28
N GLY A 196 -1.01 10.66 -4.32
CA GLY A 196 -1.78 10.55 -5.57
C GLY A 196 -3.02 9.64 -5.49
N HIS A 197 -3.59 9.43 -4.30
CA HIS A 197 -4.78 8.59 -4.16
C HIS A 197 -6.05 9.35 -4.60
N TYR A 198 -6.95 8.61 -5.23
CA TYR A 198 -8.31 9.05 -5.53
C TYR A 198 -9.19 8.73 -4.33
N ALA A 199 -9.27 9.68 -3.41
CA ALA A 199 -10.19 9.69 -2.29
C ALA A 199 -10.38 11.14 -1.85
N ARG A 200 -11.45 11.44 -1.12
CA ARG A 200 -11.68 12.76 -0.52
C ARG A 200 -11.51 12.67 1.00
N ILE A 201 -11.36 13.83 1.62
CA ILE A 201 -11.51 13.98 3.07
C ILE A 201 -12.72 14.89 3.27
N VAL A 202 -13.67 14.43 4.07
CA VAL A 202 -14.88 15.17 4.42
C VAL A 202 -14.98 15.29 5.94
N GLU A 203 -15.71 16.27 6.43
CA GLU A 203 -16.02 16.40 7.84
C GLU A 203 -17.42 15.83 8.11
N ARG A 204 -17.54 15.00 9.14
CA ARG A 204 -18.82 14.46 9.63
C ARG A 204 -18.74 14.36 11.15
N ASP A 205 -19.74 14.91 11.85
CA ASP A 205 -19.80 14.98 13.31
C ASP A 205 -18.51 15.51 13.97
N GLY A 206 -17.93 16.57 13.38
CA GLY A 206 -16.69 17.19 13.84
C GLY A 206 -15.43 16.34 13.65
N ARG A 207 -15.50 15.25 12.87
CA ARG A 207 -14.37 14.36 12.56
C ARG A 207 -14.08 14.38 11.07
N ARG A 208 -12.79 14.44 10.73
CA ARG A 208 -12.34 14.24 9.35
C ARG A 208 -12.37 12.75 9.04
N LEU A 209 -12.99 12.38 7.93
CA LEU A 209 -13.15 11.00 7.46
C LEU A 209 -12.71 10.89 6.01
N ILE A 210 -12.25 9.70 5.64
CA ILE A 210 -12.07 9.34 4.23
C ILE A 210 -13.45 9.31 3.56
N ALA A 211 -13.53 9.80 2.33
CA ALA A 211 -14.72 9.67 1.50
C ALA A 211 -14.37 9.19 0.10
N ARG A 212 -15.38 8.67 -0.60
CA ARG A 212 -15.25 8.23 -2.00
C ARG A 212 -14.73 9.33 -2.89
N ALA A 213 -13.87 8.96 -3.85
CA ALA A 213 -13.46 9.87 -4.91
C ALA A 213 -14.63 10.32 -5.80
N ALA A 214 -14.45 11.42 -6.52
CA ALA A 214 -15.37 11.80 -7.60
C ALA A 214 -15.40 10.75 -8.73
N ASP A 215 -14.25 10.12 -9.01
CA ASP A 215 -14.13 9.02 -9.97
C ASP A 215 -14.45 7.66 -9.33
N ALA A 216 -15.65 7.15 -9.56
CA ALA A 216 -16.08 5.85 -9.04
C ALA A 216 -15.23 4.68 -9.59
N GLY A 217 -14.66 4.80 -10.79
CA GLY A 217 -13.83 3.77 -11.42
C GLY A 217 -12.41 3.70 -10.84
N LYS A 218 -11.95 4.78 -10.20
CA LYS A 218 -10.66 4.86 -9.51
C LYS A 218 -10.75 5.04 -8.00
N ASP A 219 -11.94 5.03 -7.41
CA ASP A 219 -12.11 5.22 -5.97
C ASP A 219 -11.23 4.27 -5.15
N GLN A 220 -10.36 4.86 -4.34
CA GLN A 220 -9.43 4.18 -3.45
C GLN A 220 -9.82 4.29 -1.97
N SER A 221 -11.00 4.86 -1.66
CA SER A 221 -11.49 4.99 -0.28
C SER A 221 -11.48 3.67 0.49
N TYR A 222 -11.83 2.55 -0.17
CA TYR A 222 -11.77 1.21 0.44
C TYR A 222 -10.36 0.82 0.91
N MET A 223 -9.33 1.13 0.13
CA MET A 223 -7.94 0.79 0.45
C MET A 223 -7.36 1.68 1.56
N LEU A 224 -8.01 2.82 1.79
CA LEU A 224 -7.66 3.82 2.80
C LEU A 224 -8.60 3.75 4.02
N ALA A 225 -9.60 2.86 4.01
CA ALA A 225 -10.69 2.85 4.98
C ALA A 225 -10.20 2.63 6.41
N THR A 226 -9.07 1.92 6.60
CA THR A 226 -8.47 1.67 7.91
C THR A 226 -7.55 2.79 8.39
N LEU A 227 -7.34 3.85 7.61
CA LEU A 227 -6.59 5.01 8.06
C LEU A 227 -7.28 5.64 9.27
N SER A 228 -6.48 5.96 10.26
CA SER A 228 -7.01 6.53 11.48
C SER A 228 -7.40 8.01 11.25
N PRO A 229 -8.59 8.45 11.71
CA PRO A 229 -9.06 9.83 11.51
C PRO A 229 -8.04 10.91 11.93
N HIS A 230 -7.29 10.69 13.02
CA HIS A 230 -6.28 11.65 13.50
C HIS A 230 -5.14 11.89 12.50
N MET A 231 -4.85 10.95 11.61
CA MET A 231 -3.82 11.15 10.59
C MET A 231 -4.29 12.09 9.48
N LEU A 232 -5.61 12.21 9.29
CA LEU A 232 -6.19 13.01 8.21
C LEU A 232 -5.96 14.51 8.41
N ASP A 233 -5.61 14.94 9.62
CA ASP A 233 -5.15 16.30 9.91
C ASP A 233 -3.88 16.67 9.16
N ARG A 234 -3.05 15.67 8.85
CA ARG A 234 -1.73 15.82 8.23
C ARG A 234 -1.68 15.30 6.80
N ILE A 235 -2.80 14.87 6.22
CA ILE A 235 -2.86 14.24 4.90
C ILE A 235 -3.83 14.99 3.98
N ALA A 236 -3.51 15.03 2.68
CA ALA A 236 -4.44 15.45 1.64
C ALA A 236 -4.34 14.58 0.38
N PHE A 237 -5.44 14.55 -0.37
CA PHE A 237 -5.60 13.80 -1.62
C PHE A 237 -5.97 14.78 -2.75
N PRO A 238 -4.98 15.46 -3.36
CA PRO A 238 -5.22 16.52 -4.34
C PRO A 238 -5.95 16.06 -5.62
N LEU A 239 -6.06 14.74 -5.83
CA LEU A 239 -6.73 14.15 -6.99
C LEU A 239 -8.16 13.67 -6.69
N GLY A 240 -8.62 13.76 -5.44
CA GLY A 240 -9.91 13.21 -5.01
C GLY A 240 -11.14 13.77 -5.73
N GLY A 241 -11.04 14.99 -6.25
CA GLY A 241 -12.09 15.67 -7.00
C GLY A 241 -12.00 15.52 -8.53
N GLN A 242 -11.10 14.68 -9.05
CA GLN A 242 -10.87 14.52 -10.49
C GLN A 242 -11.04 13.09 -10.96
N THR A 243 -11.33 12.99 -12.26
CA THR A 243 -11.26 11.75 -13.03
C THR A 243 -9.84 11.38 -13.39
N LYS A 244 -9.62 10.09 -13.68
CA LYS A 244 -8.32 9.63 -14.16
C LYS A 244 -7.91 10.30 -15.48
N GLU A 245 -8.88 10.53 -16.34
CA GLU A 245 -8.69 11.14 -17.65
C GLU A 245 -8.19 12.58 -17.51
N GLU A 246 -8.76 13.36 -16.60
CA GLU A 246 -8.30 14.72 -16.28
C GLU A 246 -6.86 14.71 -15.77
N THR A 247 -6.52 13.80 -14.85
CA THR A 247 -5.14 13.66 -14.34
C THR A 247 -4.16 13.34 -15.47
N ARG A 248 -4.52 12.45 -16.40
CA ARG A 248 -3.67 12.14 -17.56
C ARG A 248 -3.52 13.33 -18.51
N ALA A 249 -4.59 14.08 -18.73
CA ALA A 249 -4.57 15.28 -19.56
C ALA A 249 -3.71 16.40 -18.94
N GLU A 250 -3.75 16.57 -17.62
CA GLU A 250 -2.87 17.50 -16.89
C GLU A 250 -1.40 17.09 -17.02
N ALA A 251 -1.07 15.81 -16.80
CA ALA A 251 0.29 15.32 -16.96
C ALA A 251 0.83 15.51 -18.39
N ALA A 252 -0.02 15.29 -19.40
CA ALA A 252 0.34 15.51 -20.80
C ALA A 252 0.57 17.00 -21.11
N ARG A 253 -0.29 17.90 -20.63
CA ARG A 253 -0.11 19.36 -20.80
C ARG A 253 1.18 19.87 -20.16
N ALA A 254 1.56 19.28 -19.03
CA ALA A 254 2.82 19.58 -18.33
C ALA A 254 4.04 18.84 -18.90
N ASN A 255 3.89 18.07 -19.99
CA ASN A 255 4.93 17.25 -20.62
C ASN A 255 5.67 16.31 -19.64
N LEU A 256 4.99 15.82 -18.61
CA LEU A 256 5.59 14.92 -17.62
C LEU A 256 5.88 13.56 -18.26
N ALA A 257 7.13 13.06 -18.12
CA ALA A 257 7.52 11.74 -18.62
C ALA A 257 6.63 10.61 -18.05
N ALA A 258 6.14 10.79 -16.83
CA ALA A 258 5.22 9.87 -16.16
C ALA A 258 3.89 9.65 -16.91
N ALA A 259 3.46 10.57 -17.76
CA ALA A 259 2.22 10.46 -18.53
C ALA A 259 2.20 9.24 -19.49
N ARG A 260 3.39 8.77 -19.90
CA ARG A 260 3.55 7.64 -20.84
C ARG A 260 3.69 6.29 -20.13
N ARG A 261 3.74 6.26 -18.80
CA ARG A 261 3.98 5.04 -18.02
C ARG A 261 2.69 4.26 -17.77
N ARG A 262 2.81 2.93 -17.78
CA ARG A 262 1.72 2.03 -17.39
C ARG A 262 1.49 2.11 -15.88
N GLU A 263 0.23 1.97 -15.46
CA GLU A 263 -0.11 1.85 -14.04
C GLU A 263 0.36 0.50 -13.49
N SER A 264 0.95 0.52 -12.30
CA SER A 264 1.19 -0.70 -11.53
C SER A 264 -0.14 -1.26 -11.04
N GLN A 265 -0.42 -2.51 -11.38
CA GLN A 265 -1.54 -3.28 -10.82
C GLN A 265 -0.91 -4.37 -9.95
N GLU A 266 -1.50 -4.63 -8.77
CA GLU A 266 -1.19 -5.71 -7.79
C GLU A 266 -0.35 -5.34 -6.54
N ALA A 267 -0.31 -6.29 -5.59
CA ALA A 267 0.43 -6.17 -4.33
C ALA A 267 1.93 -6.01 -4.60
N CYS A 268 2.53 -4.99 -3.98
CA CYS A 268 3.85 -4.48 -4.36
C CYS A 268 4.98 -5.52 -4.35
N PHE A 269 4.94 -6.54 -3.46
CA PHE A 269 5.99 -7.55 -3.37
C PHE A 269 5.73 -8.81 -4.20
N LEU A 270 4.50 -9.00 -4.71
CA LEU A 270 4.17 -10.10 -5.63
C LEU A 270 4.56 -9.77 -7.06
N ALA A 271 4.64 -8.48 -7.42
CA ALA A 271 5.13 -7.99 -8.70
C ALA A 271 4.49 -8.66 -9.95
N GLY A 272 3.19 -8.98 -9.91
CA GLY A 272 2.54 -9.68 -11.02
C GLY A 272 2.54 -11.21 -10.92
N ASP A 273 3.08 -11.79 -9.84
CA ASP A 273 3.17 -13.24 -9.65
C ASP A 273 1.94 -13.84 -8.96
N ASP A 274 1.75 -15.13 -9.17
CA ASP A 274 0.80 -15.92 -8.40
C ASP A 274 1.28 -16.04 -6.95
N TYR A 275 0.43 -15.61 -6.00
CA TYR A 275 0.73 -15.69 -4.57
C TYR A 275 1.15 -17.11 -4.14
N ARG A 276 0.66 -18.15 -4.81
CA ARG A 276 1.02 -19.55 -4.51
C ARG A 276 2.49 -19.82 -4.80
N ARG A 277 3.00 -19.32 -5.93
CA ARG A 277 4.42 -19.44 -6.30
C ARG A 277 5.29 -18.63 -5.35
N PHE A 278 4.84 -17.45 -4.97
CA PHE A 278 5.50 -16.66 -3.93
C PHE A 278 5.60 -17.44 -2.61
N LEU A 279 4.50 -18.02 -2.12
CA LEU A 279 4.51 -18.82 -0.88
C LEU A 279 5.39 -20.07 -0.98
N GLU A 280 5.45 -20.73 -2.14
CA GLU A 280 6.41 -21.83 -2.39
C GLU A 280 7.87 -21.37 -2.22
N ARG A 281 8.22 -20.19 -2.77
CA ARG A 281 9.56 -19.60 -2.59
C ARG A 281 9.84 -19.15 -1.16
N GLN A 282 8.79 -18.74 -0.43
CA GLN A 282 8.87 -18.51 1.02
C GLN A 282 8.89 -19.81 1.85
N ARG A 283 9.00 -20.97 1.19
CA ARG A 283 9.16 -22.30 1.79
C ARG A 283 7.94 -22.78 2.60
N LEU A 284 6.74 -22.36 2.25
CA LEU A 284 5.54 -23.00 2.80
C LEU A 284 5.46 -24.45 2.30
N PRO A 285 5.28 -25.43 3.21
CA PRO A 285 5.24 -26.84 2.84
C PRO A 285 4.01 -27.15 1.97
N ALA A 286 4.24 -27.82 0.86
CA ALA A 286 3.20 -28.30 -0.06
C ALA A 286 2.87 -29.77 0.24
N GLU A 287 2.20 -30.01 1.37
CA GLU A 287 1.82 -31.36 1.80
C GLU A 287 0.51 -31.81 1.16
N GLN A 288 0.42 -33.11 0.86
CA GLN A 288 -0.81 -33.66 0.29
C GLN A 288 -1.94 -33.64 1.32
N GLY A 289 -3.09 -33.10 0.94
CA GLY A 289 -4.29 -33.01 1.77
C GLY A 289 -5.54 -33.47 1.01
N GLU A 290 -6.67 -33.55 1.70
CA GLU A 290 -7.94 -34.00 1.14
C GLU A 290 -8.86 -32.83 0.79
N ILE A 291 -9.57 -32.97 -0.34
CA ILE A 291 -10.73 -32.12 -0.66
C ILE A 291 -11.96 -32.89 -0.21
N ARG A 292 -12.77 -32.31 0.69
CA ARG A 292 -13.97 -32.92 1.25
C ARG A 292 -15.21 -32.09 0.98
N ASP A 293 -16.37 -32.72 0.91
CA ASP A 293 -17.65 -31.99 0.94
C ASP A 293 -18.08 -31.63 2.38
N GLN A 294 -19.22 -30.96 2.50
CA GLN A 294 -19.81 -30.57 3.79
C GLN A 294 -20.22 -31.75 4.67
N GLN A 295 -20.37 -32.95 4.11
CA GLN A 295 -20.67 -34.18 4.84
C GLN A 295 -19.40 -34.94 5.22
N GLY A 296 -18.22 -34.38 4.92
CA GLY A 296 -16.91 -34.98 5.22
C GLY A 296 -16.50 -36.06 4.23
N ARG A 297 -17.22 -36.28 3.12
CA ARG A 297 -16.84 -37.28 2.10
C ARG A 297 -15.66 -36.75 1.30
N ALA A 298 -14.63 -37.57 1.14
CA ALA A 298 -13.48 -37.23 0.31
C ALA A 298 -13.86 -37.22 -1.18
N LEU A 299 -13.56 -36.11 -1.86
CA LEU A 299 -13.83 -35.89 -3.27
C LEU A 299 -12.55 -35.86 -4.12
N GLY A 300 -11.39 -35.65 -3.49
CA GLY A 300 -10.11 -35.54 -4.18
C GLY A 300 -8.96 -35.19 -3.24
N ARG A 301 -7.82 -34.83 -3.84
CA ARG A 301 -6.60 -34.47 -3.12
C ARG A 301 -6.02 -33.16 -3.64
N HIS A 302 -5.25 -32.47 -2.81
CA HIS A 302 -4.53 -31.24 -3.16
C HIS A 302 -3.11 -31.22 -2.59
N GLN A 303 -2.33 -30.17 -2.89
CA GLN A 303 -0.93 -30.01 -2.48
C GLN A 303 -0.75 -28.84 -1.51
N GLY A 304 -1.50 -28.87 -0.40
CA GLY A 304 -1.50 -27.83 0.64
C GLY A 304 -2.75 -26.95 0.62
N TYR A 305 -3.37 -26.75 1.79
CA TYR A 305 -4.63 -26.02 1.92
C TYR A 305 -4.47 -24.52 1.56
N TRP A 306 -3.30 -23.93 1.83
CA TRP A 306 -3.01 -22.50 1.57
C TRP A 306 -3.06 -22.11 0.08
N ARG A 307 -3.09 -23.11 -0.82
CA ARG A 307 -3.30 -22.90 -2.26
C ARG A 307 -4.74 -22.56 -2.65
N PHE A 308 -5.65 -22.57 -1.67
CA PHE A 308 -7.08 -22.37 -1.88
C PHE A 308 -7.57 -21.18 -1.06
N THR A 309 -8.47 -20.40 -1.65
CA THR A 309 -9.11 -19.26 -0.99
C THR A 309 -10.62 -19.46 -0.95
N PRO A 310 -11.31 -19.13 0.16
CA PRO A 310 -12.78 -19.14 0.21
C PRO A 310 -13.44 -18.42 -0.99
N GLY A 311 -14.41 -19.08 -1.60
CA GLY A 311 -15.08 -18.66 -2.84
C GLY A 311 -14.39 -19.09 -4.15
N GLN A 312 -13.22 -19.73 -4.09
CA GLN A 312 -12.53 -20.23 -5.28
C GLN A 312 -13.29 -21.40 -5.92
N ARG A 313 -13.55 -21.30 -7.23
CA ARG A 313 -14.14 -22.38 -8.05
C ARG A 313 -13.09 -23.16 -8.85
N ARG A 314 -12.15 -22.45 -9.48
CA ARG A 314 -11.18 -23.05 -10.41
C ARG A 314 -10.05 -23.75 -9.66
N GLY A 315 -9.46 -24.78 -10.28
CA GLY A 315 -8.28 -25.48 -9.74
C GLY A 315 -8.56 -26.57 -8.69
N LEU A 316 -9.83 -26.84 -8.36
CA LEU A 316 -10.22 -27.91 -7.43
C LEU A 316 -9.97 -29.32 -8.00
N ARG A 317 -10.04 -29.49 -9.33
CA ARG A 317 -9.82 -30.77 -10.04
C ARG A 317 -10.68 -31.95 -9.49
N VAL A 318 -11.88 -31.66 -8.98
CA VAL A 318 -12.88 -32.64 -8.56
C VAL A 318 -14.04 -32.67 -9.56
N GLY A 319 -14.48 -33.87 -9.95
CA GLY A 319 -15.56 -34.08 -10.91
C GLY A 319 -16.85 -34.53 -10.22
N THR A 320 -17.73 -33.60 -9.87
CA THR A 320 -18.97 -33.89 -9.12
C THR A 320 -20.24 -33.60 -9.91
N GLY A 321 -20.16 -33.40 -11.23
CA GLY A 321 -21.29 -33.08 -12.11
C GLY A 321 -21.91 -31.69 -11.89
N THR A 322 -21.64 -31.03 -10.77
CA THR A 322 -22.11 -29.69 -10.41
C THR A 322 -20.95 -28.80 -9.95
N PRO A 323 -21.00 -27.47 -10.17
CA PRO A 323 -19.92 -26.58 -9.76
C PRO A 323 -19.77 -26.48 -8.23
N LEU A 324 -18.57 -26.78 -7.73
CA LEU A 324 -18.19 -26.62 -6.32
C LEU A 324 -17.27 -25.42 -6.10
N TYR A 325 -17.32 -24.88 -4.88
CA TYR A 325 -16.55 -23.74 -4.43
C TYR A 325 -15.89 -24.07 -3.09
N VAL A 326 -14.67 -23.56 -2.86
CA VAL A 326 -14.00 -23.63 -1.55
C VAL A 326 -14.83 -22.86 -0.53
N LEU A 327 -15.33 -23.54 0.51
CA LEU A 327 -16.03 -22.92 1.62
C LEU A 327 -15.04 -22.38 2.65
N HIS A 328 -14.16 -23.25 3.13
CA HIS A 328 -13.09 -22.91 4.06
C HIS A 328 -11.94 -23.92 3.94
N THR A 329 -10.83 -23.59 4.59
CA THR A 329 -9.64 -24.44 4.70
C THR A 329 -9.38 -24.76 6.17
N GLU A 330 -9.02 -25.99 6.45
CA GLU A 330 -8.71 -26.48 7.80
C GLU A 330 -7.23 -26.84 7.88
N ARG A 331 -6.45 -26.00 8.58
CA ARG A 331 -5.02 -26.20 8.77
C ARG A 331 -4.72 -27.50 9.52
N ALA A 332 -5.42 -27.74 10.64
CA ALA A 332 -5.11 -28.85 11.55
C ALA A 332 -5.21 -30.22 10.88
N THR A 333 -6.10 -30.35 9.89
CA THR A 333 -6.37 -31.58 9.15
C THR A 333 -5.87 -31.53 7.71
N ASN A 334 -5.16 -30.46 7.31
CA ASN A 334 -4.76 -30.16 5.93
C ASN A 334 -5.89 -30.45 4.92
N THR A 335 -7.09 -29.93 5.20
CA THR A 335 -8.31 -30.23 4.44
C THR A 335 -8.88 -28.98 3.77
N VAL A 336 -9.38 -29.13 2.54
CA VAL A 336 -10.14 -28.11 1.82
C VAL A 336 -11.59 -28.56 1.76
N VAL A 337 -12.50 -27.80 2.38
CA VAL A 337 -13.93 -28.11 2.36
C VAL A 337 -14.58 -27.36 1.20
N VAL A 338 -15.33 -28.08 0.38
CA VAL A 338 -16.03 -27.54 -0.80
C VAL A 338 -17.53 -27.80 -0.74
N GLY A 339 -18.29 -26.94 -1.40
CA GLY A 339 -19.74 -27.07 -1.45
C GLY A 339 -20.37 -26.25 -2.57
N PRO A 340 -21.71 -26.24 -2.64
CA PRO A 340 -22.44 -25.40 -3.57
C PRO A 340 -22.22 -23.92 -3.25
N ARG A 341 -22.36 -23.07 -4.27
CA ARG A 341 -22.18 -21.61 -4.12
C ARG A 341 -23.02 -21.01 -3.00
N ALA A 342 -24.26 -21.47 -2.84
CA ALA A 342 -25.20 -21.00 -1.82
C ALA A 342 -24.68 -21.21 -0.38
N ALA A 343 -23.77 -22.16 -0.14
CA ALA A 343 -23.18 -22.39 1.18
C ALA A 343 -22.15 -21.32 1.58
N LEU A 344 -21.77 -20.42 0.66
CA LEU A 344 -20.90 -19.27 0.93
C LEU A 344 -21.66 -18.02 1.37
N ALA A 345 -23.00 -18.05 1.29
CA ALA A 345 -23.85 -16.93 1.62
C ALA A 345 -23.89 -16.72 3.14
N THR A 346 -23.57 -15.52 3.58
CA THR A 346 -23.69 -15.10 4.98
C THR A 346 -24.51 -13.82 5.09
N ARG A 347 -25.13 -13.62 6.26
CA ARG A 347 -25.74 -12.34 6.65
C ARG A 347 -25.11 -11.75 7.90
N ARG A 348 -24.13 -12.43 8.50
CA ARG A 348 -23.53 -12.04 9.78
C ARG A 348 -22.02 -11.99 9.63
N VAL A 349 -21.46 -10.82 9.88
CA VAL A 349 -20.01 -10.58 9.80
C VAL A 349 -19.56 -9.90 11.08
N GLU A 350 -18.48 -10.40 11.67
CA GLU A 350 -17.79 -9.70 12.75
C GLU A 350 -16.48 -9.12 12.22
N ALA A 351 -16.17 -7.91 12.65
CA ALA A 351 -14.93 -7.24 12.29
C ALA A 351 -14.23 -6.67 13.53
N THR A 352 -12.92 -6.93 13.62
CA THR A 352 -12.03 -6.28 14.57
C THR A 352 -11.59 -4.96 13.97
N GLY A 353 -11.91 -3.83 14.60
CA GLY A 353 -11.74 -2.52 14.01
C GLY A 353 -12.33 -1.42 14.86
N ARG A 354 -12.77 -0.34 14.22
CA ARG A 354 -13.38 0.81 14.91
C ARG A 354 -14.50 1.40 14.07
N LEU A 355 -15.53 1.88 14.76
CA LEU A 355 -16.44 2.87 14.22
C LEU A 355 -15.83 4.26 14.45
N TYR A 356 -15.77 5.07 13.40
CA TYR A 356 -15.24 6.44 13.44
C TYR A 356 -16.32 7.45 13.80
N VAL A 357 -17.57 7.14 13.48
CA VAL A 357 -18.77 7.85 13.94
C VAL A 357 -19.83 6.80 14.30
N ASP A 358 -20.73 7.15 15.20
CA ASP A 358 -21.78 6.24 15.65
C ASP A 358 -22.85 6.13 14.56
N VAL A 359 -23.09 4.91 14.09
CA VAL A 359 -24.09 4.62 13.05
C VAL A 359 -24.80 3.31 13.37
N GLU A 360 -26.12 3.28 13.16
CA GLU A 360 -26.92 2.06 13.28
C GLU A 360 -27.05 1.30 11.96
N ARG A 361 -26.88 2.00 10.83
CA ARG A 361 -26.94 1.44 9.47
C ARG A 361 -25.82 2.03 8.63
N ALA A 362 -25.25 1.21 7.76
CA ALA A 362 -24.26 1.63 6.80
C ALA A 362 -24.28 0.74 5.55
N GLN A 363 -23.64 1.21 4.49
CA GLN A 363 -23.30 0.43 3.31
C GLN A 363 -21.97 -0.30 3.56
N ALA A 364 -22.02 -1.61 3.78
CA ALA A 364 -20.85 -2.44 4.06
C ALA A 364 -20.21 -2.96 2.77
N LYS A 365 -18.95 -2.60 2.53
CA LYS A 365 -18.12 -3.15 1.45
C LYS A 365 -17.12 -4.14 2.04
N LEU A 366 -17.27 -5.41 1.68
CA LEU A 366 -16.52 -6.53 2.27
C LEU A 366 -15.40 -7.07 1.36
N ARG A 367 -15.37 -6.60 0.11
CA ARG A 367 -14.31 -6.86 -0.88
C ARG A 367 -14.11 -5.63 -1.77
N TYR A 368 -12.87 -5.39 -2.20
CA TYR A 368 -12.51 -4.20 -3.01
C TYR A 368 -13.38 -4.01 -4.27
N ARG A 369 -13.62 -5.08 -5.03
CA ARG A 369 -14.41 -5.06 -6.27
C ARG A 369 -15.87 -5.54 -6.10
N SER A 370 -16.36 -5.57 -4.86
CA SER A 370 -17.78 -5.88 -4.60
C SER A 370 -18.61 -4.61 -4.52
N ALA A 371 -19.88 -4.71 -4.89
CA ALA A 371 -20.87 -3.71 -4.52
C ALA A 371 -21.02 -3.71 -2.99
N PRO A 372 -21.20 -2.53 -2.36
CA PRO A 372 -21.56 -2.47 -0.95
C PRO A 372 -22.99 -3.02 -0.75
N VAL A 373 -23.26 -3.50 0.46
CA VAL A 373 -24.57 -4.02 0.87
C VAL A 373 -25.03 -3.31 2.12
N ALA A 374 -26.31 -2.94 2.18
CA ALA A 374 -26.88 -2.33 3.37
C ALA A 374 -26.79 -3.29 4.56
N ALA A 375 -26.41 -2.77 5.73
CA ALA A 375 -26.24 -3.55 6.93
C ALA A 375 -26.67 -2.78 8.17
N ARG A 376 -27.25 -3.47 9.14
CA ARG A 376 -27.33 -2.98 10.53
C ARG A 376 -25.98 -3.15 11.20
N VAL A 377 -25.53 -2.12 11.89
CA VAL A 377 -24.24 -2.06 12.57
C VAL A 377 -24.48 -2.12 14.08
N ARG A 378 -23.78 -3.02 14.77
CA ARG A 378 -23.77 -3.06 16.24
C ARG A 378 -22.32 -2.98 16.73
N PRO A 379 -21.96 -1.95 17.51
CA PRO A 379 -20.62 -1.85 18.11
C PRO A 379 -20.30 -3.07 18.99
N SER A 380 -19.02 -3.39 19.12
CA SER A 380 -18.50 -4.38 20.06
C SER A 380 -17.22 -3.85 20.70
N GLU A 381 -16.74 -4.50 21.77
CA GLU A 381 -15.51 -4.09 22.47
C GLU A 381 -14.28 -4.00 21.56
N ARG A 382 -14.24 -4.82 20.50
CA ARG A 382 -13.09 -4.92 19.59
C ARG A 382 -13.37 -4.40 18.18
N GLY A 383 -14.56 -3.84 17.93
CA GLY A 383 -14.96 -3.35 16.62
C GLY A 383 -16.46 -3.30 16.46
N PHE A 384 -17.01 -4.10 15.54
CA PHE A 384 -18.43 -4.11 15.23
C PHE A 384 -18.88 -5.44 14.64
N SER A 385 -20.18 -5.69 14.72
CA SER A 385 -20.88 -6.76 14.02
C SER A 385 -21.85 -6.16 13.00
N LEU A 386 -22.02 -6.88 11.89
CA LEU A 386 -22.88 -6.50 10.79
C LEU A 386 -23.96 -7.54 10.60
N GLU A 387 -25.20 -7.08 10.48
CA GLU A 387 -26.33 -7.87 10.01
C GLU A 387 -26.73 -7.35 8.63
N LEU A 388 -26.31 -8.06 7.59
CA LEU A 388 -26.49 -7.68 6.19
C LEU A 388 -27.96 -7.82 5.79
N GLU A 389 -28.47 -6.89 4.99
CA GLU A 389 -29.85 -6.90 4.48
C GLU A 389 -30.05 -7.91 3.34
N GLU A 390 -28.98 -8.22 2.63
CA GLU A 390 -28.92 -9.26 1.60
C GLU A 390 -27.77 -10.23 1.91
N PRO A 391 -27.91 -11.53 1.58
CA PRO A 391 -26.81 -12.47 1.74
C PRO A 391 -25.63 -12.10 0.84
N VAL A 392 -24.43 -12.07 1.40
CA VAL A 392 -23.19 -11.86 0.64
C VAL A 392 -22.42 -13.17 0.60
N GLU A 393 -21.98 -13.54 -0.60
CA GLU A 393 -21.21 -14.75 -0.82
C GLU A 393 -19.72 -14.50 -0.61
N ALA A 394 -19.03 -15.52 -0.10
CA ALA A 394 -17.57 -15.60 -0.03
C ALA A 394 -16.96 -14.44 0.79
N VAL A 395 -17.58 -14.02 1.89
CA VAL A 395 -16.88 -13.17 2.85
C VAL A 395 -15.74 -13.98 3.47
N ALA A 396 -14.52 -13.45 3.49
CA ALA A 396 -13.34 -14.17 3.97
C ALA A 396 -12.70 -13.45 5.15
N ARG A 397 -12.28 -14.22 6.16
CA ARG A 397 -11.50 -13.73 7.30
C ARG A 397 -10.20 -13.10 6.80
N GLY A 398 -9.79 -11.99 7.41
CA GLY A 398 -8.62 -11.22 7.00
C GLY A 398 -8.85 -10.15 5.92
N GLN A 399 -10.07 -10.07 5.34
CA GLN A 399 -10.46 -8.98 4.44
C GLN A 399 -10.93 -7.74 5.21
N ILE A 400 -10.96 -6.59 4.53
CA ILE A 400 -11.45 -5.34 5.12
C ILE A 400 -12.98 -5.30 5.04
N ALA A 401 -13.63 -4.98 6.15
CA ALA A 401 -15.00 -4.50 6.18
C ALA A 401 -14.97 -2.97 6.30
N ALA A 402 -15.33 -2.27 5.22
CA ALA A 402 -15.42 -0.81 5.19
C ALA A 402 -16.91 -0.39 5.19
N LEU A 403 -17.29 0.48 6.11
CA LEU A 403 -18.65 0.97 6.28
C LEU A 403 -18.76 2.37 5.71
N TYR A 404 -19.73 2.59 4.84
CA TYR A 404 -20.00 3.87 4.22
C TYR A 404 -21.36 4.39 4.68
N ASP A 405 -21.39 5.67 5.05
CA ASP A 405 -22.62 6.45 5.16
C ASP A 405 -22.52 7.58 4.15
N ASP A 406 -23.44 7.59 3.18
CA ASP A 406 -23.27 8.27 1.89
C ASP A 406 -21.92 7.90 1.24
N ASP A 407 -21.04 8.89 1.09
CA ASP A 407 -19.68 8.74 0.58
C ASP A 407 -18.62 8.56 1.68
N ALA A 408 -18.95 8.84 2.94
CA ALA A 408 -17.99 8.89 4.04
C ALA A 408 -17.74 7.49 4.63
N VAL A 409 -16.48 7.15 4.88
CA VAL A 409 -16.08 5.94 5.60
C VAL A 409 -16.32 6.18 7.09
N VAL A 410 -17.41 5.61 7.62
CA VAL A 410 -17.85 5.77 9.01
C VAL A 410 -17.30 4.71 9.96
N GLY A 411 -16.70 3.66 9.42
CA GLY A 411 -16.03 2.63 10.20
C GLY A 411 -15.27 1.66 9.32
N ALA A 412 -14.24 1.03 9.88
CA ALA A 412 -13.49 0.00 9.19
C ALA A 412 -12.87 -1.00 10.16
N GLY A 413 -12.70 -2.24 9.67
CA GLY A 413 -12.08 -3.32 10.42
C GLY A 413 -11.65 -4.48 9.55
N VAL A 414 -11.01 -5.46 10.16
CA VAL A 414 -10.65 -6.73 9.54
C VAL A 414 -11.70 -7.76 9.92
N VAL A 415 -12.27 -8.45 8.93
CA VAL A 415 -13.24 -9.54 9.14
C VAL A 415 -12.59 -10.63 9.99
N SER A 416 -13.13 -10.84 11.19
CA SER A 416 -12.65 -11.81 12.17
C SER A 416 -13.47 -13.11 12.14
N ALA A 417 -14.77 -13.01 11.89
CA ALA A 417 -15.69 -14.14 11.79
C ALA A 417 -16.81 -13.90 10.76
N VAL A 418 -17.34 -14.99 10.24
CA VAL A 418 -18.47 -15.04 9.31
C VAL A 418 -19.43 -16.11 9.82
N GLY A 419 -20.70 -15.76 9.98
CA GLY A 419 -21.71 -16.63 10.61
C GLY A 419 -22.92 -16.92 9.75
#